data_AF-A0A849DGQ5-F1
#
_entry.id   AF-A0A849DGQ5-F1
#
_cell.length_a   1.000
_cell.length_b   1.000
_cell.length_c   1.000
_cell.angle_alpha   90.00
_cell.angle_beta   90.00
_cell.angle_gamma   90.00
#
_symmetry.space_group_name_H-M   'P 1'
#
loop_
_entity.id
_entity.type
_entity.pdbx_description
1 polymer ?
#
loop_
_entity_poly.entity_id
_entity_poly.type
_entity_poly.pdbx_seq_one_letter_code
_entity_poly.pdbx_strand_id
1 'polypeptide(L)'
;MTDPITASIAAVLATGVTTALTDGGRALITRAAALVRERLHRNPSDEAALDTAVRRPNDPAAIEALARLLDQRMRDDPRFADQLKALWEGATPDIPVRHDEVSNTISGTVYGSAIQARDVHGGITLNAPARS
;
A
#
# COMPACT_ATOMS: atom_id res chain seq x y z
N MET A 1 -14.55 -4.31 -8.42
CA MET A 1 -13.97 -4.36 -7.06
C MET A 1 -12.69 -3.58 -7.08
N THR A 2 -12.49 -2.71 -6.09
CA THR A 2 -11.22 -2.01 -5.90
C THR A 2 -10.18 -2.98 -5.36
N ASP A 3 -8.96 -2.89 -5.86
CA ASP A 3 -7.84 -3.71 -5.39
C ASP A 3 -7.60 -3.51 -3.86
N PRO A 4 -7.30 -4.59 -3.10
CA PRO A 4 -7.17 -4.53 -1.64
C PRO A 4 -6.05 -3.61 -1.15
N ILE A 5 -4.97 -3.44 -1.93
CA ILE A 5 -3.89 -2.49 -1.60
C ILE A 5 -4.42 -1.06 -1.75
N THR A 6 -5.17 -0.78 -2.81
CA THR A 6 -5.77 0.54 -3.06
C THR A 6 -6.79 0.92 -1.98
N ALA A 7 -7.58 -0.04 -1.51
CA ALA A 7 -8.49 0.15 -0.37
C ALA A 7 -7.73 0.44 0.94
N SER A 8 -6.63 -0.27 1.19
CA SER A 8 -5.78 -0.06 2.36
C SER A 8 -5.10 1.32 2.35
N ILE A 9 -4.60 1.73 1.18
CA ILE A 9 -4.04 3.08 0.96
C ILE A 9 -5.11 4.14 1.25
N ALA A 10 -6.31 3.99 0.69
CA ALA A 10 -7.40 4.94 0.91
C ALA A 10 -7.77 5.07 2.39
N ALA A 11 -7.85 3.95 3.12
CA ALA A 11 -8.13 3.95 4.54
C ALA A 11 -7.02 4.66 5.35
N VAL A 12 -5.74 4.38 5.07
CA VAL A 12 -4.62 5.05 5.74
C VAL A 12 -4.58 6.54 5.43
N LEU A 13 -4.89 6.94 4.19
CA LEU A 13 -4.95 8.35 3.81
C LEU A 13 -6.12 9.09 4.48
N ALA A 14 -7.28 8.44 4.61
CA ALA A 14 -8.45 8.99 5.28
C ALA A 14 -8.21 9.14 6.80
N THR A 15 -7.62 8.13 7.43
CA THR A 15 -7.31 8.12 8.88
C THR A 15 -6.10 8.98 9.24
N GLY A 16 -5.17 9.17 8.31
CA GLY A 16 -3.98 10.00 8.47
C GLY A 16 -2.76 9.24 9.03
N VAL A 17 -1.62 9.93 9.07
CA VAL A 17 -0.37 9.41 9.63
C VAL A 17 -0.53 9.27 11.14
N THR A 18 -0.58 8.04 11.64
CA THR A 18 -0.63 7.76 13.09
C THR A 18 0.76 7.79 13.72
N THR A 19 0.81 8.00 15.03
CA THR A 19 2.06 8.02 15.82
C THR A 19 2.69 6.64 16.02
N ALA A 20 2.07 5.58 15.49
CA ALA A 20 2.56 4.20 15.63
C ALA A 20 3.64 3.82 14.59
N LEU A 21 3.90 4.67 13.59
CA LEU A 21 4.91 4.44 12.56
C LEU A 21 6.30 4.90 13.04
N THR A 22 7.35 4.25 12.53
CA THR A 22 8.71 4.78 12.63
C THR A 22 8.83 6.10 11.84
N ASP A 23 9.87 6.90 12.11
CA ASP A 23 10.12 8.13 11.36
C ASP A 23 10.26 7.86 9.83
N GLY A 24 10.81 6.70 9.46
CA GLY A 24 10.93 6.24 8.07
C GLY A 24 9.57 5.99 7.42
N GLY A 25 8.75 5.11 8.02
CA GLY A 25 7.40 4.83 7.53
C GLY A 25 6.51 6.07 7.50
N ARG A 26 6.60 6.94 8.51
CA ARG A 26 5.89 8.22 8.56
C ARG A 26 6.26 9.13 7.38
N ALA A 27 7.55 9.24 7.05
CA ALA A 27 8.00 10.05 5.92
C ALA A 27 7.46 9.52 4.59
N LEU A 28 7.41 8.20 4.42
CA LEU A 28 6.89 7.55 3.21
C LEU A 28 5.38 7.73 3.06
N ILE A 29 4.59 7.53 4.12
CA ILE A 29 3.14 7.81 4.08
C ILE A 29 2.86 9.28 3.84
N THR A 30 3.65 10.18 4.42
CA THR A 30 3.51 11.63 4.17
C THR A 30 3.75 11.95 2.69
N ARG A 31 4.76 11.31 2.06
CA ARG A 31 5.02 11.44 0.63
C ARG A 31 3.89 10.86 -0.22
N ALA A 32 3.35 9.70 0.15
CA ALA A 32 2.21 9.10 -0.54
C ALA A 32 0.98 10.03 -0.47
N ALA A 33 0.68 10.58 0.70
CA ALA A 33 -0.41 11.53 0.89
C ALA A 33 -0.21 12.82 0.07
N ALA A 34 1.02 13.34 0.01
CA ALA A 34 1.34 14.51 -0.81
C ALA A 34 1.17 14.21 -2.31
N LEU A 35 1.64 13.05 -2.78
CA LEU A 35 1.49 12.61 -4.17
C LEU A 35 0.01 12.48 -4.56
N VAL A 36 -0.80 11.87 -3.69
CA VAL A 36 -2.25 11.73 -3.89
C VAL A 36 -2.90 13.10 -3.93
N ARG A 37 -2.63 13.97 -2.95
CA ARG A 37 -3.18 15.35 -2.93
C ARG A 37 -2.84 16.10 -4.22
N GLU A 38 -1.57 16.13 -4.62
CA GLU A 38 -1.13 16.77 -5.86
C GLU A 38 -1.88 16.23 -7.08
N ARG A 39 -2.12 14.92 -7.15
CA ARG A 39 -2.82 14.31 -8.28
C ARG A 39 -4.30 14.65 -8.31
N LEU A 40 -4.96 14.68 -7.15
CA LEU A 40 -6.39 14.98 -7.03
C LEU A 40 -6.68 16.48 -7.09
N HIS A 41 -5.75 17.35 -6.68
CA HIS A 41 -5.91 18.82 -6.77
C HIS A 41 -6.06 19.31 -8.22
N ARG A 42 -5.66 18.49 -9.20
CA ARG A 42 -5.86 18.77 -10.63
C ARG A 42 -7.33 18.65 -11.06
N ASN A 43 -8.21 18.09 -10.24
CA ASN A 43 -9.63 17.98 -10.51
C ASN A 43 -10.46 18.27 -9.23
N PRO A 44 -11.28 19.34 -9.22
CA PRO A 44 -12.01 19.75 -8.02
C PRO A 44 -12.99 18.71 -7.48
N SER A 45 -13.53 17.83 -8.33
CA SER A 45 -14.41 16.73 -7.89
C SER A 45 -13.66 15.65 -7.12
N ASP A 46 -12.39 15.42 -7.46
CA ASP A 46 -11.55 14.44 -6.77
C ASP A 46 -11.14 14.94 -5.40
N GLU A 47 -10.73 16.21 -5.34
CA GLU A 47 -10.35 16.87 -4.11
C GLU A 47 -11.48 16.81 -3.08
N ALA A 48 -12.73 17.04 -3.51
CA ALA A 48 -13.90 16.92 -2.64
C ALA A 48 -14.09 15.50 -2.08
N ALA A 49 -13.79 14.46 -2.85
CA ALA A 49 -13.87 13.07 -2.40
C ALA A 49 -12.80 12.74 -1.35
N LEU A 50 -11.56 13.21 -1.57
CA LEU A 50 -10.47 13.08 -0.59
C LEU A 50 -10.80 13.79 0.71
N ASP A 51 -11.25 15.04 0.61
CA ASP A 51 -11.61 15.88 1.75
C ASP A 51 -12.80 15.31 2.54
N THR A 52 -13.77 14.69 1.84
CA THR A 52 -14.86 13.94 2.47
C THR A 52 -14.36 12.73 3.25
N ALA A 53 -13.46 11.93 2.68
CA ALA A 53 -12.87 10.78 3.36
C ALA A 53 -12.04 11.18 4.58
N VAL A 54 -11.28 12.28 4.49
CA VAL A 54 -10.50 12.83 5.61
C VAL A 54 -11.40 13.38 6.72
N ARG A 55 -12.53 14.01 6.38
CA ARG A 55 -13.52 14.47 7.38
C ARG A 55 -14.31 13.33 8.01
N ARG A 56 -14.45 12.20 7.32
CA ARG A 56 -15.23 11.04 7.75
C ARG A 56 -14.38 9.76 7.70
N PRO A 57 -13.31 9.68 8.49
CA PRO A 57 -12.37 8.56 8.45
C PRO A 57 -12.97 7.23 8.96
N ASN A 58 -14.12 7.28 9.63
CA ASN A 58 -14.84 6.09 10.11
C ASN A 58 -16.05 5.74 9.24
N ASP A 59 -16.26 6.43 8.11
CA ASP A 59 -17.35 6.16 7.17
C ASP A 59 -16.85 5.22 6.06
N PRO A 60 -17.25 3.94 6.06
CA PRO A 60 -16.77 2.97 5.07
C PRO A 60 -17.13 3.38 3.63
N ALA A 61 -18.27 4.05 3.44
CA ALA A 61 -18.70 4.50 2.12
C ALA A 61 -17.79 5.63 1.59
N ALA A 62 -17.31 6.50 2.48
CA ALA A 62 -16.37 7.56 2.12
C ALA A 62 -14.98 6.98 1.75
N ILE A 63 -14.50 5.98 2.50
CA ILE A 63 -13.25 5.28 2.20
C ILE A 63 -13.36 4.52 0.87
N GLU A 64 -14.47 3.80 0.64
CA GLU A 64 -14.68 3.06 -0.61
C GLU A 64 -14.78 4.00 -1.81
N ALA A 65 -15.43 5.16 -1.67
CA ALA A 65 -15.48 6.18 -2.71
C ALA A 65 -14.08 6.70 -3.06
N LEU A 66 -13.24 6.99 -2.05
CA LEU A 66 -11.84 7.38 -2.26
C LEU A 66 -11.03 6.26 -2.92
N ALA A 67 -11.22 5.02 -2.49
CA ALA A 67 -10.53 3.86 -3.06
C ALA A 67 -10.88 3.66 -4.55
N ARG A 68 -12.16 3.75 -4.91
CA ARG A 68 -12.61 3.67 -6.32
C ARG A 68 -12.02 4.79 -7.17
N LEU A 69 -11.97 6.01 -6.61
CA LEU A 69 -11.38 7.15 -7.29
C LEU A 69 -9.88 6.96 -7.53
N LEU A 70 -9.13 6.52 -6.51
CA LEU A 70 -7.71 6.21 -6.62
C LEU A 70 -7.45 5.14 -7.68
N ASP A 71 -8.23 4.06 -7.65
CA ASP A 71 -8.16 2.96 -8.62
C ASP A 71 -8.39 3.44 -10.06
N GLN A 72 -9.36 4.34 -10.27
CA GLN A 72 -9.56 4.98 -11.58
C GLN A 72 -8.33 5.79 -12.01
N ARG A 73 -7.77 6.62 -11.12
CA ARG A 73 -6.59 7.45 -11.45
C ARG A 73 -5.31 6.65 -11.63
N MET A 74 -5.17 5.52 -10.96
CA MET A 74 -4.08 4.58 -11.18
C MET A 74 -4.18 3.89 -12.53
N ARG A 75 -5.40 3.64 -13.04
CA ARG A 75 -5.61 3.13 -14.41
C ARG A 75 -5.33 4.20 -15.47
N ASP A 76 -5.76 5.43 -15.22
CA ASP A 76 -5.57 6.54 -16.14
C ASP A 76 -4.09 6.98 -16.22
N ASP A 77 -3.32 6.78 -15.15
CA ASP A 77 -1.92 7.19 -15.02
C ASP A 77 -1.07 6.08 -14.37
N PRO A 78 -0.51 5.16 -15.18
CA PRO A 78 0.29 4.04 -14.67
C PRO A 78 1.54 4.49 -13.89
N ARG A 79 2.14 5.64 -14.25
CA ARG A 79 3.29 6.18 -13.52
C ARG A 79 2.91 6.60 -12.10
N PHE A 80 1.75 7.23 -11.95
CA PHE A 80 1.21 7.54 -10.63
C PHE A 80 0.96 6.26 -9.81
N ALA A 81 0.42 5.21 -10.44
CA ALA A 81 0.21 3.93 -9.78
C ALA A 81 1.52 3.32 -9.25
N ASP A 82 2.58 3.31 -10.06
CA ASP A 82 3.88 2.76 -9.68
C ASP A 82 4.52 3.55 -8.54
N GLN A 83 4.48 4.88 -8.61
CA GLN A 83 5.00 5.75 -7.55
C GLN A 83 4.26 5.55 -6.22
N LEU A 84 2.93 5.47 -6.27
CA LEU A 84 2.10 5.28 -5.09
C LEU A 84 2.35 3.90 -4.45
N LYS A 85 2.45 2.85 -5.27
CA LYS A 85 2.77 1.49 -4.82
C LYS A 85 4.16 1.41 -4.19
N ALA A 86 5.19 1.99 -4.82
CA ALA A 86 6.54 1.99 -4.29
C ALA A 86 6.64 2.69 -2.91
N LEU A 87 5.93 3.81 -2.73
CA LEU A 87 5.86 4.50 -1.43
C LEU A 87 5.12 3.66 -0.38
N TRP A 88 4.07 2.95 -0.77
CA TRP A 88 3.30 2.08 0.10
C TRP A 88 4.09 0.83 0.54
N GLU A 89 4.75 0.15 -0.40
CA GLU A 89 5.59 -1.02 -0.13
C GLU A 89 6.75 -0.66 0.79
N GLY A 90 7.36 0.52 0.62
CA GLY A 90 8.40 1.01 1.52
C GLY A 90 7.91 1.32 2.93
N ALA A 91 6.63 1.68 3.11
CA ALA A 91 6.04 1.98 4.41
C ALA A 91 5.44 0.76 5.12
N THR A 92 5.05 -0.27 4.36
CA THR A 92 4.38 -1.49 4.87
C THR A 92 5.14 -2.22 6.00
N PRO A 93 6.48 -2.32 6.01
CA PRO A 93 7.20 -2.94 7.13
C PRO A 93 6.92 -2.29 8.49
N ASP A 94 6.55 -1.01 8.49
CA ASP A 94 6.31 -0.20 9.69
C ASP A 94 4.82 -0.06 10.05
N ILE A 95 3.90 -0.41 9.15
CA ILE A 95 2.47 -0.34 9.40
C ILE A 95 2.06 -1.60 10.17
N PRO A 96 1.54 -1.51 11.42
CA PRO A 96 0.97 -2.67 12.10
C PRO A 96 -0.27 -3.12 11.33
N VAL A 97 -0.09 -4.08 10.41
CA VAL A 97 -1.15 -4.62 9.56
C VAL A 97 -2.17 -5.33 10.45
N ARG A 98 -3.27 -4.65 10.77
CA ARG A 98 -4.53 -5.30 11.17
C ARG A 98 -5.39 -5.49 9.93
N HIS A 99 -5.06 -6.42 9.04
CA HIS A 99 -6.02 -6.88 8.04
C HIS A 99 -5.84 -8.37 7.77
N ASP A 100 -6.97 -9.06 7.89
CA ASP A 100 -7.19 -10.50 7.84
C ASP A 100 -7.31 -10.98 6.39
N GLU A 101 -6.34 -10.63 5.53
CA GLU A 101 -6.35 -11.09 4.14
C GLU A 101 -4.93 -11.27 3.60
N VAL A 102 -4.60 -12.53 3.28
CA VAL A 102 -3.29 -12.99 2.85
C VAL A 102 -3.26 -13.02 1.33
N SER A 103 -2.48 -12.17 0.68
CA SER A 103 -2.21 -12.25 -0.76
C SER A 103 -0.71 -12.25 -1.02
N ASN A 104 -0.20 -13.35 -1.56
CA ASN A 104 1.21 -13.56 -1.92
C ASN A 104 1.32 -13.55 -3.44
N THR A 105 2.02 -12.57 -4.01
CA THR A 105 2.28 -12.52 -5.46
C THR A 105 3.72 -12.90 -5.73
N ILE A 106 3.95 -14.15 -6.16
CA ILE A 106 5.25 -14.64 -6.62
C ILE A 106 5.28 -14.54 -8.14
N SER A 107 6.21 -13.75 -8.69
CA SER A 107 6.56 -13.78 -10.12
C SER A 107 7.97 -14.34 -10.28
N GLY A 108 8.05 -15.62 -10.69
CA GLY A 108 9.30 -16.30 -11.02
C GLY A 108 9.09 -17.80 -11.24
N THR A 109 9.59 -18.36 -12.35
CA THR A 109 9.46 -19.78 -12.69
C THR A 109 10.27 -20.65 -11.72
N VAL A 110 9.60 -21.43 -10.87
CA VAL A 110 10.23 -22.28 -9.86
C VAL A 110 10.59 -23.65 -10.43
N TYR A 111 11.87 -24.03 -10.36
CA TYR A 111 12.31 -25.42 -10.43
C TYR A 111 12.81 -25.84 -9.04
N GLY A 112 12.13 -26.78 -8.38
CA GLY A 112 12.56 -27.39 -7.10
C GLY A 112 11.84 -26.87 -5.84
N SER A 113 11.92 -27.67 -4.77
CA SER A 113 11.10 -27.61 -3.54
C SER A 113 10.87 -26.19 -3.01
N ALA A 114 9.59 -25.80 -2.95
CA ALA A 114 9.16 -24.54 -2.39
C ALA A 114 9.24 -24.57 -0.86
N ILE A 115 10.10 -23.71 -0.30
CA ILE A 115 10.08 -23.38 1.14
C ILE A 115 9.36 -22.05 1.27
N GLN A 116 8.22 -22.05 1.98
CA GLN A 116 7.52 -20.82 2.36
C GLN A 116 8.05 -20.36 3.73
N ALA A 117 8.70 -19.20 3.76
CA ALA A 117 9.12 -18.52 4.98
C ALA A 117 8.43 -17.15 5.07
N ARG A 118 7.80 -16.88 6.22
CA ARG A 118 6.95 -15.70 6.48
C ARG A 118 7.76 -14.43 6.78
N ASP A 119 8.96 -14.57 7.34
CA ASP A 119 9.82 -13.46 7.76
C ASP A 119 11.28 -13.90 7.68
N VAL A 120 12.12 -13.19 6.92
CA VAL A 120 13.57 -13.36 6.97
C VAL A 120 14.22 -12.02 7.26
N HIS A 121 14.71 -11.88 8.49
CA HIS A 121 15.57 -10.79 8.89
C HIS A 121 16.95 -11.36 9.22
N GLY A 122 17.92 -11.18 8.30
CA GLY A 122 19.30 -11.68 8.41
C GLY A 122 19.78 -12.42 7.15
N GLY A 123 21.10 -12.48 6.95
CA GLY A 123 21.70 -13.11 5.76
C GLY A 123 21.49 -14.62 5.72
N ILE A 124 20.84 -15.12 4.67
CA ILE A 124 20.66 -16.56 4.44
C ILE A 124 21.94 -17.13 3.81
N THR A 125 22.59 -18.09 4.49
CA THR A 125 23.62 -18.94 3.87
C THR A 125 23.05 -20.34 3.69
N LEU A 126 22.81 -20.74 2.44
CA LEU A 126 22.34 -22.08 2.11
C LEU A 126 23.56 -22.99 1.96
N ASN A 127 23.81 -23.82 2.97
CA ASN A 127 24.79 -24.90 2.84
C ASN A 127 24.07 -26.12 2.25
N ALA A 128 24.43 -26.48 1.02
CA ALA A 128 23.90 -27.69 0.39
C ALA A 128 24.42 -28.93 1.15
N PRO A 129 23.60 -29.99 1.35
CA PRO A 129 24.11 -31.24 1.88
C PRO A 129 25.08 -31.86 0.86
N ALA A 130 26.26 -32.26 1.34
CA ALA A 130 27.15 -33.13 0.57
C ALA A 130 26.38 -34.43 0.25
N ARG A 131 26.20 -34.71 -1.04
CA ARG A 131 25.76 -36.01 -1.49
C ARG A 131 26.94 -36.95 -1.54
N SER A 132 26.97 -37.92 -0.62
CA SER A 132 27.50 -39.28 -0.82
C SER A 132 27.25 -40.10 0.43
#